data_AF-A0A800A6G9-F1
#
_entry.id   AF-A0A800A6G9-F1
#
_cell.length_a   1.000
_cell.length_b   1.000
_cell.length_c   1.000
_cell.angle_alpha   90.00
_cell.angle_beta   90.00
_cell.angle_gamma   90.00
#
_symmetry.space_group_name_H-M   'P 1'
#
loop_
_entity.id
_entity.type
_entity.pdbx_description
1 polymer ?
#
loop_
_entity_poly.entity_id
_entity_poly.type
_entity_poly.pdbx_seq_one_letter_code
_entity_poly.pdbx_strand_id
1 'polypeptide(L)'
;MPSLSERVAAARQIEPADVGANRIDALSELRGRLHFKVVEELGPTLYDRQMSDAELRLRVLEMLEWAIDQEQGLPLTSADRRALMNEIASDVLGYGPIDPLLNDPDVTEVMANGPYDVYYEKAGKLHKSDVRFVDETHLRRIIDKIVGQIGPRKRAYRTHVILPPGKKIPSRPIL
;
A
#
# COMPACT_ATOMS: atom_id res chain seq x y z
N MET A 1 41.23 -24.47 27.78
CA MET A 1 39.88 -25.02 27.54
C MET A 1 38.89 -24.08 28.21
N PRO A 2 37.96 -23.45 27.48
CA PRO A 2 37.00 -22.52 28.08
C PRO A 2 36.12 -23.25 29.11
N SER A 3 35.80 -22.57 30.21
CA SER A 3 35.06 -23.13 31.34
C SER A 3 33.58 -23.36 30.97
N LEU A 4 32.92 -24.29 31.67
CA LEU A 4 31.49 -24.57 31.51
C LEU A 4 30.65 -23.29 31.72
N SER A 5 31.08 -22.43 32.64
CA SER A 5 30.46 -21.13 32.94
C SER A 5 30.56 -20.13 31.78
N GLU A 6 31.70 -20.09 31.07
CA GLU A 6 31.88 -19.26 29.87
C GLU A 6 31.02 -19.75 28.69
N ARG A 7 30.85 -21.07 28.55
CA ARG A 7 29.98 -21.66 27.50
C ARG A 7 28.50 -21.40 27.77
N VAL A 8 28.07 -21.42 29.03
CA VAL A 8 26.69 -21.10 29.45
C VAL A 8 26.41 -19.60 29.35
N ALA A 9 27.40 -18.73 29.63
CA ALA A 9 27.27 -17.29 29.45
C ALA A 9 27.16 -16.89 27.97
N ALA A 10 27.94 -17.52 27.08
CA ALA A 10 27.83 -17.31 25.63
C ALA A 10 26.48 -17.79 25.06
N ALA A 11 25.92 -18.89 25.57
CA ALA A 11 24.60 -19.39 25.17
C ALA A 11 23.43 -18.51 25.64
N ARG A 12 23.63 -17.70 26.70
CA ARG A 12 22.62 -16.73 27.19
C ARG A 12 22.60 -15.42 26.41
N GLN A 13 23.63 -15.12 25.61
CA GLN A 13 23.68 -13.87 24.83
C GLN A 13 22.90 -13.94 23.50
N ILE A 14 22.44 -15.12 23.09
CA ILE A 14 21.49 -15.27 21.98
C ILE A 14 20.09 -15.16 22.58
N GLU A 15 19.66 -13.94 22.86
CA GLU A 15 18.34 -13.68 23.42
C GLU A 15 17.22 -13.91 22.39
N PRO A 16 16.04 -14.43 22.79
CA PRO A 16 14.93 -14.75 21.87
C PRO A 16 14.33 -13.54 21.15
N ALA A 17 14.63 -12.31 21.57
CA ALA A 17 14.17 -11.08 20.93
C ALA A 17 14.78 -10.86 19.53
N ASP A 18 16.03 -11.29 19.32
CA ASP A 18 16.77 -11.10 18.06
C ASP A 18 16.21 -12.00 16.93
N VAL A 19 15.78 -13.21 17.27
CA VAL A 19 15.16 -14.16 16.30
C VAL A 19 13.77 -13.68 15.85
N GLY A 20 13.01 -13.05 16.75
CA GLY A 20 11.68 -12.51 16.45
C GLY A 20 11.74 -11.27 15.55
N ALA A 21 12.65 -10.34 15.83
CA ALA A 21 12.87 -9.15 14.99
C ALA A 21 13.30 -9.55 13.57
N ASN A 22 14.24 -10.49 13.45
CA ASN A 22 14.76 -10.95 12.17
C ASN A 22 13.66 -11.65 11.31
N ARG A 23 12.71 -12.36 11.93
CA ARG A 23 11.56 -12.93 11.22
C ARG A 23 10.58 -11.85 10.74
N ILE A 24 10.34 -10.81 11.54
CA ILE A 24 9.45 -9.70 11.16
C ILE A 24 10.03 -8.92 9.98
N ASP A 25 11.33 -8.65 10.01
CA ASP A 25 12.03 -7.96 8.93
C ASP A 25 12.00 -8.80 7.64
N ALA A 26 12.31 -10.09 7.74
CA ALA A 26 12.27 -10.99 6.58
C ALA A 26 10.85 -11.14 5.97
N LEU A 27 9.80 -11.15 6.80
CA LEU A 27 8.41 -11.14 6.32
C LEU A 27 8.05 -9.83 5.62
N SER A 28 8.54 -8.70 6.14
CA SER A 28 8.31 -7.38 5.54
C SER A 28 9.02 -7.25 4.19
N GLU A 29 10.24 -7.75 4.07
CA GLU A 29 10.97 -7.81 2.80
C GLU A 29 10.27 -8.73 1.78
N LEU A 30 9.84 -9.91 2.24
CA LEU A 30 9.08 -10.85 1.41
C LEU A 30 7.79 -10.21 0.89
N ARG A 31 7.03 -9.55 1.76
CA ARG A 31 5.82 -8.80 1.37
C ARG A 31 6.13 -7.79 0.27
N GLY A 32 7.18 -7.00 0.44
CA GLY A 32 7.61 -6.00 -0.54
C GLY A 32 7.92 -6.60 -1.91
N ARG A 33 8.66 -7.72 -1.94
CA ARG A 33 8.98 -8.44 -3.19
C ARG A 33 7.74 -8.99 -3.87
N LEU A 34 6.87 -9.68 -3.11
CA LEU A 34 5.63 -10.25 -3.64
C LEU A 34 4.70 -9.16 -4.18
N HIS A 35 4.52 -8.07 -3.45
CA HIS A 35 3.74 -6.93 -3.89
C HIS A 35 4.27 -6.35 -5.20
N PHE A 36 5.60 -6.10 -5.29
CA PHE A 36 6.21 -5.60 -6.52
C PHE A 36 5.93 -6.54 -7.71
N LYS A 37 6.14 -7.84 -7.51
CA LYS A 37 5.97 -8.87 -8.54
C LYS A 37 4.54 -8.98 -9.06
N VAL A 38 3.55 -8.96 -8.15
CA VAL A 38 2.13 -9.00 -8.54
C VAL A 38 1.76 -7.81 -9.40
N VAL A 39 2.22 -6.61 -9.02
CA VAL A 39 1.85 -5.40 -9.75
C VAL A 39 2.57 -5.30 -11.09
N GLU A 40 3.83 -5.75 -11.15
CA GLU A 40 4.58 -5.83 -12.41
C GLU A 40 3.90 -6.82 -13.39
N GLU A 41 3.56 -8.02 -12.94
CA GLU A 41 3.02 -9.08 -13.80
C GLU A 41 1.58 -8.80 -14.26
N LEU A 42 0.71 -8.37 -13.33
CA LEU A 42 -0.67 -8.07 -13.69
C LEU A 42 -0.77 -6.76 -14.47
N GLY A 43 0.10 -5.79 -14.18
CA GLY A 43 0.26 -4.56 -14.95
C GLY A 43 -1.08 -3.90 -15.31
N PRO A 44 -1.43 -3.76 -16.60
CA PRO A 44 -2.69 -3.16 -17.05
C PRO A 44 -3.96 -3.91 -16.61
N THR A 45 -3.86 -5.21 -16.34
CA THR A 45 -4.99 -6.07 -15.94
C THR A 45 -5.60 -5.62 -14.62
N LEU A 46 -4.81 -5.00 -13.74
CA LEU A 46 -5.30 -4.41 -12.48
C LEU A 46 -6.31 -3.29 -12.69
N TYR A 47 -6.39 -2.74 -13.91
CA TYR A 47 -7.24 -1.61 -14.27
C TYR A 47 -8.24 -1.96 -15.37
N ASP A 48 -8.37 -3.25 -15.72
CA ASP A 48 -9.33 -3.68 -16.75
C ASP A 48 -10.77 -3.48 -16.25
N ARG A 49 -11.45 -2.52 -16.85
CA ARG A 49 -12.83 -2.13 -16.52
C ARG A 49 -13.86 -3.18 -16.91
N GLN A 50 -13.51 -4.13 -17.77
CA GLN A 50 -14.41 -5.23 -18.14
C GLN A 50 -14.44 -6.32 -17.07
N MET A 51 -13.45 -6.35 -16.19
CA MET A 51 -13.29 -7.37 -15.18
C MET A 51 -13.95 -6.92 -13.86
N SER A 52 -14.68 -7.83 -13.23
CA SER A 52 -15.26 -7.57 -11.92
C SER A 52 -14.20 -7.58 -10.82
N ASP A 53 -14.47 -6.89 -9.70
CA ASP A 53 -13.59 -6.89 -8.53
C ASP A 53 -13.30 -8.31 -8.01
N ALA A 54 -14.28 -9.21 -8.11
CA ALA A 54 -14.12 -10.61 -7.71
C ALA A 54 -13.15 -11.37 -8.61
N GLU A 55 -13.24 -11.19 -9.93
CA GLU A 55 -12.31 -11.80 -10.90
C GLU A 55 -10.91 -11.23 -10.75
N LEU A 56 -10.78 -9.91 -10.58
CA LEU A 56 -9.50 -9.27 -10.33
C LEU A 56 -8.85 -9.79 -9.05
N ARG A 57 -9.65 -9.94 -7.98
CA ARG A 57 -9.18 -10.50 -6.71
C ARG A 57 -8.67 -11.93 -6.86
N LEU A 58 -9.39 -12.78 -7.59
CA LEU A 58 -8.96 -14.15 -7.86
C LEU A 58 -7.60 -14.16 -8.58
N ARG A 59 -7.44 -13.32 -9.60
CA ARG A 59 -6.20 -13.24 -10.39
C ARG A 59 -5.00 -12.76 -9.57
N VAL A 60 -5.22 -11.79 -8.66
CA VAL A 60 -4.21 -11.35 -7.69
C VAL A 60 -3.82 -12.49 -6.76
N LEU A 61 -4.79 -13.24 -6.23
CA LEU A 61 -4.52 -14.36 -5.34
C LEU A 61 -3.78 -15.50 -6.04
N GLU A 62 -4.13 -15.82 -7.29
CA GLU A 62 -3.42 -16.81 -8.12
C GLU A 62 -1.97 -16.41 -8.38
N MET A 63 -1.73 -15.13 -8.69
CA MET A 63 -0.38 -14.62 -8.89
C MET A 63 0.44 -14.66 -7.59
N LEU A 64 -0.18 -14.31 -6.46
CA LEU A 64 0.46 -14.38 -5.14
C LEU A 64 0.81 -15.82 -4.76
N GLU A 65 -0.09 -16.75 -5.00
CA GLU A 65 0.12 -18.19 -4.78
C GLU A 65 1.37 -18.66 -5.53
N TRP A 66 1.42 -18.39 -6.84
CA TRP A 66 2.55 -18.73 -7.67
C TRP A 66 3.83 -18.04 -7.20
N ALA A 67 3.77 -16.75 -6.86
CA ALA A 67 4.93 -15.98 -6.44
C ALA A 67 5.52 -16.50 -5.13
N ILE A 68 4.69 -16.88 -4.16
CA ILE A 68 5.12 -17.48 -2.89
C ILE A 68 5.78 -18.83 -3.12
N ASP A 69 5.27 -19.64 -4.04
CA ASP A 69 5.85 -20.95 -4.36
C ASP A 69 7.24 -20.84 -5.01
N GLN A 70 7.59 -19.68 -5.57
CA GLN A 70 8.94 -19.39 -6.08
C GLN A 70 9.91 -18.93 -4.98
N GLU A 71 9.43 -18.52 -3.81
CA GLU A 71 10.29 -17.98 -2.75
C GLU A 71 10.99 -19.11 -1.99
N GLN A 72 12.32 -19.08 -2.01
CA GLN A 72 13.15 -20.03 -1.27
C GLN A 72 13.75 -19.36 -0.04
N GLY A 73 13.72 -20.05 1.10
CA GLY A 73 14.47 -19.64 2.29
C GLY A 73 13.64 -19.12 3.46
N LEU A 74 12.33 -18.92 3.32
CA LEU A 74 11.46 -18.57 4.44
C LEU A 74 10.30 -19.58 4.61
N PRO A 75 10.37 -20.50 5.59
CA PRO A 75 9.25 -21.39 5.86
C PRO A 75 8.06 -20.60 6.41
N LEU A 76 6.99 -20.55 5.62
CA LEU A 76 5.70 -19.98 5.98
C LEU A 76 4.76 -21.09 6.47
N THR A 77 4.05 -20.82 7.56
CA THR A 77 2.91 -21.66 7.93
C THR A 77 1.74 -21.38 6.99
N SER A 78 0.78 -22.31 6.89
CA SER A 78 -0.45 -22.07 6.11
C SER A 78 -1.27 -20.89 6.64
N ALA A 79 -1.11 -20.52 7.92
CA ALA A 79 -1.72 -19.33 8.49
C ALA A 79 -1.00 -18.06 8.01
N ASP A 80 0.33 -18.01 8.14
CA ASP A 80 1.15 -16.87 7.71
C ASP A 80 0.98 -16.60 6.21
N ARG A 81 0.95 -17.66 5.40
CA ARG A 81 0.75 -17.57 3.96
C ARG A 81 -0.58 -16.91 3.60
N ARG A 82 -1.68 -17.36 4.22
CA ARG A 82 -3.01 -16.78 3.99
C ARG A 82 -3.11 -15.34 4.49
N ALA A 83 -2.50 -15.04 5.63
CA ALA A 83 -2.47 -13.67 6.15
C ALA A 83 -1.73 -12.73 5.19
N LEU A 84 -0.52 -13.13 4.76
CA LEU A 84 0.31 -12.38 3.83
C LEU A 84 -0.38 -12.17 2.48
N MET A 85 -1.01 -13.21 1.92
CA MET A 85 -1.76 -13.09 0.67
C MET A 85 -2.95 -12.15 0.80
N ASN A 86 -3.72 -12.23 1.89
CA ASN A 86 -4.86 -11.34 2.10
C ASN A 86 -4.44 -9.89 2.31
N GLU A 87 -3.35 -9.66 3.03
CA GLU A 87 -2.77 -8.33 3.23
C GLU A 87 -2.33 -7.74 1.88
N ILE A 88 -1.49 -8.45 1.12
CA ILE A 88 -1.02 -7.96 -0.18
C ILE A 88 -2.17 -7.80 -1.16
N ALA A 89 -3.12 -8.74 -1.19
CA ALA A 89 -4.31 -8.61 -2.04
C ALA A 89 -5.13 -7.38 -1.63
N SER A 90 -5.27 -7.10 -0.33
CA SER A 90 -5.95 -5.90 0.14
C SER A 90 -5.19 -4.63 -0.25
N ASP A 91 -3.87 -4.64 -0.26
CA ASP A 91 -3.08 -3.48 -0.69
C ASP A 91 -3.18 -3.25 -2.20
N VAL A 92 -3.06 -4.31 -2.99
CA VAL A 92 -3.15 -4.27 -4.46
C VAL A 92 -4.58 -3.91 -4.90
N LEU A 93 -5.59 -4.40 -4.18
CA LEU A 93 -7.01 -4.20 -4.49
C LEU A 93 -7.66 -3.04 -3.73
N GLY A 94 -7.01 -2.44 -2.73
CA GLY A 94 -7.44 -1.20 -2.09
C GLY A 94 -6.98 0.04 -2.84
N TYR A 95 -7.29 1.24 -2.33
CA TYR A 95 -6.61 2.48 -2.77
C TYR A 95 -5.38 2.78 -1.90
N GLY A 96 -5.07 1.88 -0.96
CA GLY A 96 -3.90 1.97 -0.11
C GLY A 96 -4.06 3.07 0.93
N PRO A 97 -3.04 3.92 1.16
CA PRO A 97 -3.03 4.83 2.29
C PRO A 97 -4.10 5.94 2.19
N ILE A 98 -4.71 6.14 1.03
CA ILE A 98 -5.79 7.13 0.81
C ILE A 98 -7.18 6.60 1.19
N ASP A 99 -7.34 5.29 1.43
CA ASP A 99 -8.62 4.66 1.77
C ASP A 99 -9.41 5.39 2.88
N PRO A 100 -8.79 5.83 3.99
CA PRO A 100 -9.53 6.53 5.05
C PRO A 100 -10.13 7.86 4.58
N LEU A 101 -9.45 8.58 3.68
CA LEU A 101 -9.95 9.84 3.13
C LEU A 101 -11.10 9.62 2.16
N LEU A 102 -11.05 8.56 1.35
CA LEU A 102 -12.10 8.23 0.39
C LEU A 102 -13.38 7.71 1.07
N ASN A 103 -13.25 7.14 2.26
CA ASN A 103 -14.37 6.63 3.05
C ASN A 103 -14.95 7.65 4.04
N ASP A 104 -14.29 8.79 4.27
CA ASP A 104 -14.84 9.86 5.13
C ASP A 104 -15.95 10.62 4.37
N PRO A 105 -17.22 10.54 4.81
CA PRO A 105 -18.33 11.20 4.12
C PRO A 105 -18.26 12.73 4.17
N ASP A 106 -17.47 13.32 5.07
CA ASP A 106 -17.27 14.76 5.15
C ASP A 106 -16.19 15.26 4.18
N VAL A 107 -15.39 14.36 3.60
CA VAL A 107 -14.35 14.69 2.64
C VAL A 107 -14.97 14.86 1.25
N THR A 108 -14.87 16.06 0.71
CA THR A 108 -15.50 16.44 -0.56
C THR A 108 -14.56 16.26 -1.75
N GLU A 109 -13.26 16.43 -1.56
CA GLU A 109 -12.25 16.30 -2.61
C GLU A 109 -10.90 15.81 -2.04
N VAL A 110 -10.15 15.03 -2.82
CA VAL A 110 -8.79 14.61 -2.48
C VAL A 110 -7.86 14.95 -3.63
N MET A 111 -6.73 15.58 -3.31
CA MET A 111 -5.74 16.10 -4.26
C MET A 111 -4.36 15.53 -3.92
N ALA A 112 -3.58 15.14 -4.93
CA ALA A 112 -2.22 14.66 -4.74
C ALA A 112 -1.27 15.31 -5.77
N ASN A 113 -0.27 16.02 -5.26
CA ASN A 113 0.80 16.61 -6.10
C ASN A 113 1.99 15.66 -6.26
N GLY A 114 2.12 14.69 -5.37
CA GLY A 114 3.19 13.70 -5.35
C GLY A 114 2.98 12.67 -4.25
N PRO A 115 3.80 11.61 -4.19
CA PRO A 115 3.58 10.48 -3.28
C PRO A 115 3.58 10.85 -1.79
N TYR A 116 4.16 12.01 -1.45
CA TYR A 116 4.23 12.51 -0.07
C TYR A 116 3.50 13.84 0.14
N ASP A 117 2.76 14.31 -0.88
CA ASP A 117 2.11 15.61 -0.86
C ASP A 117 0.63 15.46 -1.27
N VAL A 118 -0.19 15.12 -0.27
CA VAL A 118 -1.62 14.82 -0.40
C VAL A 118 -2.42 15.82 0.44
N TYR A 119 -3.51 16.32 -0.13
CA TYR A 119 -4.45 17.24 0.49
C TYR A 119 -5.87 16.72 0.35
N TYR A 120 -6.75 17.16 1.23
CA TYR A 120 -8.18 16.89 1.12
C TYR A 120 -8.99 18.12 1.49
N GLU A 121 -10.18 18.24 0.92
CA GLU A 121 -11.16 19.24 1.31
C GLU A 121 -12.19 18.63 2.25
N LYS A 122 -12.44 19.30 3.38
CA LYS A 122 -13.49 18.94 4.33
C LYS A 122 -14.23 20.21 4.74
N ALA A 123 -15.55 20.20 4.59
CA ALA A 123 -16.41 21.37 4.86
C ALA A 123 -15.91 22.68 4.18
N GLY A 124 -15.45 22.59 2.92
CA GLY A 124 -14.97 23.73 2.14
C GLY A 124 -13.59 24.28 2.55
N LYS A 125 -12.86 23.58 3.41
CA LYS A 125 -11.50 23.94 3.83
C LYS A 125 -10.49 22.91 3.35
N LEU A 126 -9.35 23.39 2.88
CA LEU A 126 -8.25 22.53 2.46
C LEU A 126 -7.38 22.13 3.66
N HIS A 127 -7.14 20.83 3.78
CA HIS A 127 -6.32 20.22 4.82
C HIS A 127 -5.17 19.45 4.18
N LYS A 128 -3.99 19.51 4.81
CA LYS A 128 -2.88 18.64 4.46
C LYS A 128 -3.08 17.27 5.12
N SER A 129 -2.86 16.21 4.37
CA SER A 129 -2.96 14.83 4.85
C SER A 129 -1.61 14.30 5.33
N ASP A 130 -1.65 13.35 6.28
CA ASP A 130 -0.50 12.53 6.68
C ASP A 130 -0.31 11.29 5.79
N VAL A 131 -1.21 11.08 4.83
CA VAL A 131 -1.15 10.00 3.83
C VAL A 131 0.14 10.09 3.03
N ARG A 132 0.85 8.96 2.97
CA ARG A 132 2.08 8.79 2.19
C ARG A 132 1.99 7.53 1.34
N PHE A 133 2.13 7.71 0.03
CA PHE A 133 2.37 6.62 -0.89
C PHE A 133 3.83 6.18 -0.81
N VAL A 134 4.09 4.93 -1.21
CA VAL A 134 5.43 4.33 -1.20
C VAL A 134 6.35 5.07 -2.17
N ASP A 135 5.86 5.33 -3.38
CA ASP A 135 6.56 6.07 -4.42
C ASP A 135 5.55 6.65 -5.42
N GLU A 136 6.07 7.39 -6.40
CA GLU A 136 5.24 8.00 -7.44
C GLU A 136 4.52 6.95 -8.30
N THR A 137 5.12 5.78 -8.48
CA THR A 137 4.51 4.66 -9.19
C THR A 137 3.27 4.17 -8.46
N HIS A 138 3.35 3.96 -7.14
CA HIS A 138 2.23 3.61 -6.28
C HIS A 138 1.13 4.68 -6.35
N LEU A 139 1.47 5.98 -6.25
CA LEU A 139 0.47 7.05 -6.40
C LEU A 139 -0.26 6.99 -7.75
N ARG A 140 0.48 6.90 -8.88
CA ARG A 140 -0.15 6.85 -10.21
C ARG A 140 -1.07 5.64 -10.37
N ARG A 141 -0.66 4.47 -9.87
CA ARG A 141 -1.48 3.25 -9.87
C ARG A 141 -2.82 3.48 -9.16
N ILE A 142 -2.80 4.15 -8.01
CA ILE A 142 -4.02 4.46 -7.27
C ILE A 142 -4.89 5.49 -8.01
N ILE A 143 -4.28 6.52 -8.61
CA ILE A 143 -5.01 7.50 -9.42
C ILE A 143 -5.72 6.83 -10.59
N ASP A 144 -5.00 6.01 -11.36
CA ASP A 144 -5.54 5.33 -12.55
C ASP A 144 -6.69 4.40 -12.18
N LYS A 145 -6.59 3.75 -11.01
CA LYS A 145 -7.66 2.93 -10.45
C LYS A 145 -8.90 3.73 -10.06
N ILE A 146 -8.73 4.84 -9.34
CA ILE A 146 -9.83 5.73 -8.95
C ILE A 146 -10.52 6.22 -10.23
N VAL A 147 -9.77 6.82 -11.15
CA VAL A 147 -10.27 7.33 -12.45
C VAL A 147 -10.89 6.20 -13.30
N GLY A 148 -10.39 4.98 -13.16
CA GLY A 148 -10.90 3.74 -13.74
C GLY A 148 -12.33 3.40 -13.34
N GLN A 149 -12.65 3.55 -12.06
CA GLN A 149 -13.92 3.11 -11.47
C GLN A 149 -15.02 4.20 -11.50
N ILE A 150 -14.67 5.48 -11.55
CA ILE A 150 -15.65 6.57 -11.71
C ILE A 150 -16.06 6.68 -13.18
N GLY A 151 -17.10 5.94 -13.57
CA GLY A 151 -17.82 6.22 -14.81
C GLY A 151 -18.35 7.67 -14.85
N PRO A 152 -18.77 8.19 -16.02
CA PRO A 152 -19.01 9.62 -16.31
C PRO A 152 -20.12 10.34 -15.51
N ARG A 153 -20.63 9.77 -14.41
CA ARG A 153 -21.82 10.23 -13.67
C ARG A 153 -21.68 10.46 -12.17
N LYS A 154 -20.48 10.43 -11.59
CA LYS A 154 -20.24 11.07 -10.27
C LYS A 154 -19.16 12.13 -10.38
N ARG A 155 -19.61 13.38 -10.55
CA ARG A 155 -18.78 14.58 -10.38
C ARG A 155 -18.50 14.74 -8.88
N ALA A 156 -17.39 14.22 -8.38
CA ALA A 156 -16.88 14.61 -7.05
C ALA A 156 -15.39 14.39 -6.87
N TYR A 157 -14.77 13.42 -7.54
CA TYR A 157 -13.32 13.23 -7.47
C TYR A 157 -12.68 13.81 -8.73
N ARG A 158 -12.56 15.13 -8.79
CA ARG A 158 -11.67 15.76 -9.76
C ARG A 158 -10.24 15.51 -9.28
N THR A 159 -9.66 14.38 -9.68
CA THR A 159 -8.23 14.17 -9.53
C THR A 159 -7.50 15.14 -10.46
N HIS A 160 -7.33 16.40 -10.04
CA HIS A 160 -6.42 17.34 -10.70
C HIS A 160 -5.00 16.93 -10.32
N VAL A 161 -4.41 16.03 -11.11
CA VAL A 161 -2.96 16.02 -11.25
C VAL A 161 -2.62 17.22 -12.14
N ILE A 162 -1.78 18.11 -11.62
CA ILE A 162 -1.36 19.42 -12.16
C ILE A 162 -2.19 20.60 -11.61
N LEU A 163 -1.65 21.25 -10.57
CA LEU A 163 -1.93 22.66 -10.28
C LEU A 163 -1.61 23.48 -11.55
N PRO A 164 -2.54 24.29 -12.08
CA PRO A 164 -2.16 25.25 -13.11
C PRO A 164 -1.13 26.24 -12.54
N PRO A 165 -0.10 26.64 -13.30
CA PRO A 165 0.83 27.66 -12.84
C PRO A 165 0.04 28.93 -12.53
N GLY A 166 -0.02 29.32 -11.24
CA GLY A 166 -0.62 30.59 -10.81
C GLY A 166 -1.64 30.53 -9.66
N LYS A 167 -2.07 29.38 -9.17
CA LYS A 167 -2.94 29.36 -7.96
C LYS A 167 -2.11 29.23 -6.68
N LYS A 168 -1.78 30.40 -6.11
CA LYS A 168 -1.20 30.57 -4.78
C LYS A 168 -2.10 29.93 -3.71
N ILE A 169 -1.49 29.22 -2.76
CA ILE A 169 -2.11 28.87 -1.48
C ILE A 169 -2.52 30.18 -0.78
N PRO A 170 -3.76 30.35 -0.32
CA PRO A 170 -4.19 31.63 0.25
C PRO A 170 -3.56 31.86 1.63
N SER A 171 -2.66 32.84 1.67
CA SER A 171 -2.09 33.40 2.90
C SER A 171 -3.10 34.31 3.61
N ARG A 172 -4.09 33.72 4.31
CA ARG A 172 -5.05 34.35 5.26
C ARG A 172 -5.92 35.54 4.73
N PRO A 173 -6.87 36.05 5.53
CA PRO A 173 -8.30 35.70 5.53
C PRO A 173 -9.18 36.73 4.80
N ILE A 174 -10.17 36.31 4.00
CA ILE A 174 -11.20 37.20 3.42
C ILE A 174 -12.40 36.29 3.05
N LEU A 175 -13.65 36.44 3.51
CA LEU A 175 -14.33 37.27 4.51
C LEU A 175 -15.39 36.37 5.17
#